data_AF-A0A5B0RWS7-F1
#
_entry.id   AF-A0A5B0RWS7-F1
#
_cell.length_a   1.000
_cell.length_b   1.000
_cell.length_c   1.000
_cell.angle_alpha   90.00
_cell.angle_beta   90.00
_cell.angle_gamma   90.00
#
_symmetry.space_group_name_H-M   'P 1'
#
loop_
_entity.id
_entity.type
_entity.pdbx_description
1 polymer ?
#
loop_
_entity_poly.entity_id
_entity_poly.type
_entity_poly.pdbx_seq_one_letter_code
_entity_poly.pdbx_strand_id
1 'polypeptide(L)'
;MITNPRLVTVIGALSLSAVEDPAAGPVLGRLKTLLSAIGRHPSATLSALPAALLLGEYGGGGEWAEGFVRAAAVTGRATQVLGRPVLSLRQSIDGTQQRWIIRLGRQSGHPVGGEDHLEFSAGRLLVSQQYLSLLLPDISPPPTAYTISRAIAIVGRSGLDKLNQLGKVETAEPRGSHALVVFPPEEGCADRRPVHALIVGPDSGSCPEDEQIIYLSSIIPAPDPTFDPTQLLEPVLDRLLRSASSSAPQEVLRSSTFYSQCVPHLPPPSTTPSASWIVPSWPAEPERSGLAEVVEWAAETAENLAKQLVSTSDSSLE
;
A
#
# COMPACT_ATOMS: atom_id res chain seq x y z
N MET A 1 -14.37 28.10 -20.91
CA MET A 1 -13.72 27.03 -20.12
C MET A 1 -14.24 27.18 -18.69
N ILE A 2 -15.31 26.46 -18.36
CA ILE A 2 -15.95 26.54 -17.03
C ILE A 2 -15.39 25.37 -16.23
N THR A 3 -14.19 25.54 -15.66
CA THR A 3 -13.65 24.60 -14.69
C THR A 3 -14.10 25.09 -13.32
N ASN A 4 -15.19 24.55 -12.81
CA ASN A 4 -15.52 24.75 -11.40
C ASN A 4 -14.50 23.94 -10.58
N PRO A 5 -13.58 24.58 -9.85
CA PRO A 5 -12.50 23.88 -9.14
C PRO A 5 -13.02 22.89 -8.10
N ARG A 6 -14.20 23.16 -7.51
CA ARG A 6 -14.88 22.21 -6.60
C ARG A 6 -15.27 20.92 -7.31
N LEU A 7 -15.74 21.03 -8.55
CA LEU A 7 -16.17 19.86 -9.30
C LEU A 7 -14.97 18.99 -9.71
N VAL A 8 -13.84 19.61 -10.08
CA VAL A 8 -12.58 18.87 -10.33
C VAL A 8 -12.11 18.16 -9.08
N THR A 9 -12.14 18.85 -7.93
CA THR A 9 -11.75 18.32 -6.63
C THR A 9 -12.61 17.12 -6.21
N VAL A 10 -13.94 17.26 -6.30
CA VAL A 10 -14.88 16.19 -5.96
C VAL A 10 -14.76 15.02 -6.92
N ILE A 11 -14.62 15.25 -8.22
CA ILE A 11 -14.39 14.17 -9.20
C ILE A 11 -13.04 13.50 -8.96
N GLY A 12 -12.00 14.26 -8.62
CA GLY A 12 -10.69 13.75 -8.24
C GLY A 12 -10.80 12.79 -7.05
N ALA A 13 -11.48 13.23 -5.99
CA ALA A 13 -11.77 12.42 -4.81
C ALA A 13 -12.58 11.16 -5.14
N LEU A 14 -13.64 11.26 -5.95
CA LEU A 14 -14.44 10.11 -6.39
C LEU A 14 -13.65 9.13 -7.28
N SER A 15 -12.66 9.62 -8.01
CA SER A 15 -11.71 8.80 -8.77
C SER A 15 -10.58 8.21 -7.92
N LEU A 16 -10.65 8.37 -6.59
CA LEU A 16 -9.66 7.94 -5.61
C LEU A 16 -8.27 8.55 -5.82
N SER A 17 -8.23 9.78 -6.32
CA SER A 17 -7.00 10.55 -6.44
C SER A 17 -6.42 10.86 -5.07
N ALA A 18 -5.14 10.55 -4.89
CA ALA A 18 -4.42 10.83 -3.65
C ALA A 18 -3.81 12.25 -3.60
N VAL A 19 -3.94 13.03 -4.68
CA VAL A 19 -3.45 14.41 -4.79
C VAL A 19 -4.60 15.41 -4.87
N GLU A 20 -4.35 16.64 -4.39
CA GLU A 20 -5.32 17.75 -4.35
C GLU A 20 -5.80 18.16 -5.75
N ASP A 21 -4.86 18.41 -6.66
CA ASP A 21 -5.13 18.88 -8.03
C ASP A 21 -4.60 17.86 -9.05
N PRO A 22 -5.33 16.75 -9.25
CA PRO A 22 -4.90 15.72 -10.19
C PRO A 22 -5.07 16.14 -11.64
N ALA A 23 -4.19 15.65 -12.51
CA ALA A 23 -4.36 15.78 -13.94
C ALA A 23 -5.69 15.15 -14.42
N ALA A 24 -6.41 15.86 -15.29
CA ALA A 24 -7.75 15.45 -15.73
C ALA A 24 -7.77 14.12 -16.49
N GLY A 25 -6.72 13.81 -17.27
CA GLY A 25 -6.63 12.58 -18.07
C GLY A 25 -6.71 11.31 -17.21
N PRO A 26 -5.77 11.10 -16.26
CA PRO A 26 -5.81 9.97 -15.32
C PRO A 26 -7.12 9.86 -14.54
N VAL A 27 -7.66 10.99 -14.05
CA VAL A 27 -8.94 11.04 -13.31
C VAL A 27 -10.11 10.52 -14.15
N LEU A 28 -10.23 10.98 -15.40
CA LEU A 28 -11.29 10.53 -16.30
C LEU A 28 -11.13 9.05 -16.68
N GLY A 29 -9.89 8.60 -16.89
CA GLY A 29 -9.57 7.18 -17.12
C GLY A 29 -10.04 6.30 -15.96
N ARG A 30 -9.67 6.67 -14.73
CA ARG A 30 -10.08 5.96 -13.51
C ARG A 30 -11.58 5.98 -13.30
N LEU A 31 -12.21 7.14 -13.45
CA LEU A 31 -13.66 7.25 -13.32
C LEU A 31 -14.37 6.31 -14.32
N LYS A 32 -13.91 6.26 -15.57
CA LYS A 32 -14.43 5.32 -16.57
C LYS A 32 -14.26 3.87 -16.13
N THR A 33 -13.08 3.50 -15.60
CA THR A 33 -12.82 2.15 -15.08
C THR A 33 -13.75 1.81 -13.93
N LEU A 34 -13.88 2.68 -12.93
CA LEU A 34 -14.76 2.50 -11.77
C LEU A 34 -16.22 2.33 -12.22
N LEU A 35 -16.72 3.24 -13.07
CA LEU A 35 -18.08 3.15 -13.61
C LEU A 35 -18.32 1.86 -14.40
N SER A 36 -17.31 1.38 -15.12
CA SER A 36 -17.39 0.13 -15.89
C SER A 36 -17.26 -1.13 -15.02
N ALA A 37 -16.74 -0.99 -13.80
CA ALA A 37 -16.57 -2.09 -12.84
C ALA A 37 -17.79 -2.28 -11.94
N ILE A 38 -18.63 -1.24 -11.79
CA ILE A 38 -19.90 -1.33 -11.07
C ILE A 38 -20.74 -2.48 -11.64
N GLY A 39 -21.12 -3.41 -10.77
CA GLY A 39 -22.01 -4.53 -11.11
C GLY A 39 -21.32 -5.76 -11.70
N ARG A 40 -19.98 -5.74 -11.87
CA ARG A 40 -19.24 -6.93 -12.31
C ARG A 40 -19.27 -8.06 -11.28
N HIS A 41 -19.18 -7.70 -10.01
CA HIS A 41 -19.29 -8.63 -8.90
C HIS A 41 -20.63 -8.38 -8.21
N PRO A 42 -21.48 -9.41 -8.06
CA PRO A 42 -22.75 -9.25 -7.37
C PRO A 42 -22.48 -8.91 -5.91
N SER A 43 -22.92 -7.72 -5.48
CA SER A 43 -22.99 -7.40 -4.06
C SER A 43 -24.29 -7.95 -3.50
N ALA A 44 -24.23 -8.65 -2.36
CA ALA A 44 -25.42 -9.06 -1.64
C ALA A 44 -26.19 -7.87 -1.03
N THR A 45 -25.57 -6.68 -0.98
CA THR A 45 -26.17 -5.42 -0.53
C THR A 45 -26.70 -4.60 -1.70
N LEU A 46 -28.02 -4.42 -1.73
CA LEU A 46 -28.81 -3.84 -2.83
C LEU A 46 -28.88 -2.30 -2.85
N SER A 47 -28.14 -1.57 -1.99
CA SER A 47 -28.45 -0.15 -1.69
C SER A 47 -27.31 0.87 -1.84
N ALA A 48 -26.17 0.49 -2.41
CA ALA A 48 -25.23 1.44 -3.00
C ALA A 48 -24.76 0.81 -4.30
N LEU A 49 -24.38 1.59 -5.30
CA LEU A 49 -23.83 1.07 -6.56
C LEU A 49 -22.94 -0.15 -6.28
N PRO A 50 -23.20 -1.34 -6.87
CA PRO A 50 -22.43 -2.54 -6.57
C PRO A 50 -20.94 -2.18 -6.68
N ALA A 51 -20.21 -2.41 -5.58
CA ALA A 51 -18.91 -1.80 -5.38
C ALA A 51 -18.01 -2.08 -6.59
N ALA A 52 -17.41 -1.02 -7.14
CA ALA A 52 -16.40 -1.14 -8.18
C ALA A 52 -15.09 -1.76 -7.67
N LEU A 53 -15.00 -2.00 -6.35
CA LEU A 53 -13.81 -2.40 -5.63
C LEU A 53 -14.05 -3.72 -4.89
N LEU A 54 -13.01 -4.54 -4.85
CA LEU A 54 -12.97 -5.75 -4.04
C LEU A 54 -11.95 -5.57 -2.92
N LEU A 55 -12.24 -6.18 -1.78
CA LEU A 55 -11.32 -6.26 -0.65
C LEU A 55 -10.87 -7.72 -0.52
N GLY A 56 -9.56 -7.94 -0.39
CA GLY A 56 -9.04 -9.26 -0.05
C GLY A 56 -9.33 -9.59 1.42
N GLU A 57 -9.84 -10.79 1.68
CA GLU A 57 -10.00 -11.31 3.04
C GLU A 57 -8.63 -11.50 3.74
N TYR A 58 -8.66 -11.69 5.06
CA TYR A 58 -7.58 -12.02 5.99
C TYR A 58 -6.37 -11.08 6.06
N GLY A 59 -6.39 -9.95 5.35
CA GLY A 59 -5.28 -9.00 5.36
C GLY A 59 -5.03 -8.30 4.02
N GLY A 60 -5.89 -8.50 3.02
CA GLY A 60 -5.85 -7.77 1.76
C GLY A 60 -4.54 -7.97 1.01
N GLY A 61 -3.72 -6.91 0.92
CA GLY A 61 -2.46 -6.94 0.18
C GLY A 61 -1.41 -7.92 0.73
N GLY A 62 -1.47 -8.28 2.02
CA GLY A 62 -0.58 -9.28 2.61
C GLY A 62 -0.78 -10.66 1.98
N GLU A 63 -2.04 -11.10 1.88
CA GLU A 63 -2.42 -12.39 1.28
C GLU A 63 -2.06 -12.45 -0.21
N TRP A 64 -2.13 -11.33 -0.93
CA TRP A 64 -1.70 -11.28 -2.32
C TRP A 64 -0.21 -11.57 -2.47
N ALA A 65 0.63 -10.96 -1.61
CA ALA A 65 2.05 -11.23 -1.61
C ALA A 65 2.34 -12.71 -1.31
N GLU A 66 1.68 -13.29 -0.29
CA GLU A 66 1.81 -14.71 0.04
C GLU A 66 1.35 -15.62 -1.09
N GLY A 67 0.28 -15.26 -1.79
CA GLY A 67 -0.22 -15.99 -2.97
C GLY A 67 0.82 -16.08 -4.08
N PHE A 68 1.51 -14.99 -4.41
CA PHE A 68 2.59 -14.99 -5.40
C PHE A 68 3.83 -15.76 -4.92
N VAL A 69 4.17 -15.62 -3.63
CA VAL A 69 5.27 -16.34 -2.99
C VAL A 69 5.02 -17.86 -3.02
N ARG A 70 3.79 -18.30 -2.80
CA ARG A 70 3.35 -19.69 -2.99
C ARG A 70 3.43 -20.13 -4.43
N ALA A 71 2.92 -19.32 -5.37
CA ALA A 71 2.98 -19.65 -6.80
C ALA A 71 4.42 -19.88 -7.27
N ALA A 72 5.36 -19.05 -6.81
CA ALA A 72 6.79 -19.24 -7.08
C ALA A 72 7.32 -20.55 -6.47
N ALA A 73 6.97 -20.87 -5.22
CA ALA A 73 7.42 -22.10 -4.56
C ALA A 73 6.94 -23.37 -5.26
N VAL A 74 5.70 -23.38 -5.78
CA VAL A 74 5.12 -24.53 -6.49
C VAL A 74 5.93 -24.91 -7.74
N THR A 75 6.68 -23.97 -8.33
CA THR A 75 7.57 -24.27 -9.47
C THR A 75 8.74 -25.20 -9.11
N GLY A 76 9.02 -25.39 -7.83
CA GLY A 76 10.21 -26.11 -7.34
C GLY A 76 11.53 -25.37 -7.57
N ARG A 77 11.49 -24.14 -8.11
CA ARG A 77 12.68 -23.31 -8.41
C ARG A 77 12.87 -22.14 -7.46
N ALA A 78 11.91 -21.89 -6.57
CA ALA A 78 11.99 -20.85 -5.56
C ALA A 78 12.03 -21.47 -4.16
N THR A 79 13.04 -21.10 -3.38
CA THR A 79 13.16 -21.46 -1.96
C THR A 79 12.98 -20.21 -1.11
N GLN A 80 12.15 -20.29 -0.09
CA GLN A 80 11.89 -19.17 0.83
C GLN A 80 12.70 -19.33 2.10
N VAL A 81 13.35 -18.25 2.53
CA VAL A 81 14.11 -18.20 3.78
C VAL A 81 13.59 -17.04 4.60
N LEU A 82 12.80 -17.34 5.63
CA LEU A 82 12.20 -16.36 6.53
C LEU A 82 12.92 -16.33 7.88
N GLY A 83 12.73 -15.23 8.63
CA GLY A 83 13.29 -15.05 9.97
C GLY A 83 14.80 -14.83 10.01
N ARG A 84 15.51 -14.77 8.88
CA ARG A 84 16.95 -14.48 8.85
C ARG A 84 17.21 -13.05 8.36
N PRO A 85 17.88 -12.18 9.14
CA PRO A 85 18.22 -10.84 8.67
C PRO A 85 19.28 -10.90 7.58
N VAL A 86 19.18 -10.03 6.56
CA VAL A 86 20.24 -9.86 5.56
C VAL A 86 21.39 -9.09 6.21
N LEU A 87 22.58 -9.70 6.25
CA LEU A 87 23.77 -9.08 6.88
C LEU A 87 24.66 -8.38 5.87
N SER A 88 24.81 -8.94 4.67
CA SER A 88 25.63 -8.32 3.63
C SER A 88 25.24 -8.77 2.23
N LEU A 89 25.37 -7.85 1.28
CA LEU A 89 25.27 -8.08 -0.15
C LEU A 89 26.60 -7.65 -0.76
N ARG A 90 27.35 -8.58 -1.34
CA ARG A 90 28.66 -8.29 -1.93
C ARG A 90 28.73 -8.82 -3.35
N GLN A 91 29.32 -8.05 -4.24
CA GLN A 91 29.61 -8.52 -5.58
C GLN A 91 31.04 -9.08 -5.62
N SER A 92 31.19 -10.32 -6.08
CA SER A 92 32.48 -10.94 -6.39
C SER A 92 32.61 -11.07 -7.90
N ILE A 93 33.83 -10.84 -8.39
CA ILE A 93 34.19 -10.99 -9.80
C ILE A 93 35.26 -12.07 -9.85
N ASP A 94 34.84 -13.29 -10.21
CA ASP A 94 35.73 -14.44 -10.35
C ASP A 94 36.03 -14.63 -11.85
N GLY A 95 37.08 -13.96 -12.33
CA GLY A 95 37.45 -13.96 -13.75
C GLY A 95 36.40 -13.26 -14.61
N THR A 96 35.66 -14.00 -15.44
CA THR A 96 34.60 -13.48 -16.32
C THR A 96 33.20 -13.55 -15.70
N GLN A 97 33.03 -14.25 -14.57
CA GLN A 97 31.72 -14.41 -13.93
C GLN A 97 31.54 -13.44 -12.77
N GLN A 98 30.51 -12.59 -12.88
CA GLN A 98 30.01 -11.78 -11.79
C GLN A 98 29.04 -12.61 -10.95
N ARG A 99 29.24 -12.64 -9.64
CA ARG A 99 28.34 -13.29 -8.68
C ARG A 99 28.09 -12.40 -7.48
N TRP A 100 26.87 -12.44 -6.99
CA TRP A 100 26.50 -11.91 -5.70
C TRP A 100 26.75 -12.95 -4.63
N ILE A 101 27.36 -12.54 -3.54
CA ILE A 101 27.49 -13.30 -2.29
C ILE A 101 26.52 -12.65 -1.29
N ILE A 102 25.55 -13.44 -0.85
CA ILE A 102 24.48 -13.02 0.04
C ILE A 102 24.69 -13.74 1.37
N ARG A 103 24.82 -12.96 2.44
CA ARG A 103 24.97 -13.49 3.79
C ARG A 103 23.76 -13.13 4.63
N LEU A 104 23.08 -14.15 5.13
CA LEU A 104 21.98 -14.04 6.06
C LEU A 104 22.45 -14.41 7.46
N GLY A 105 21.86 -13.78 8.47
CA GLY A 105 22.17 -14.05 9.86
C GLY A 105 21.42 -15.26 10.41
N ARG A 106 21.50 -15.40 11.73
CA ARG A 106 20.78 -16.41 12.49
C ARG A 106 19.27 -16.19 12.38
N GLN A 107 18.52 -17.29 12.36
CA GLN A 107 17.06 -17.25 12.36
C GLN A 107 16.54 -16.71 13.70
N SER A 108 15.72 -15.66 13.65
CA SER A 108 15.02 -15.09 14.79
C SER A 108 13.97 -16.09 15.32
N GLY A 109 13.77 -16.10 16.64
CA GLY A 109 12.76 -16.94 17.29
C GLY A 109 13.18 -18.37 17.62
N HIS A 110 14.37 -18.84 17.22
CA HIS A 110 14.89 -20.16 17.60
C HIS A 110 16.08 -20.07 18.61
N PRO A 111 15.85 -20.41 19.89
CA PRO A 111 16.87 -20.25 20.94
C PRO A 111 18.03 -21.25 20.84
N VAL A 112 17.84 -22.41 20.19
CA VAL A 112 18.85 -23.48 20.14
C VAL A 112 18.86 -24.15 18.76
N GLY A 113 20.05 -24.35 18.19
CA GLY A 113 20.29 -25.09 16.95
C GLY A 113 20.08 -24.28 15.67
N GLY A 114 21.11 -24.21 14.84
CA GLY A 114 21.09 -23.54 13.53
C GLY A 114 22.42 -22.84 13.22
N GLU A 115 22.79 -22.76 11.94
CA GLU A 115 23.97 -22.00 11.52
C GLU A 115 23.79 -20.51 11.87
N ASP A 116 24.83 -19.92 12.49
CA ASP A 116 24.89 -18.50 12.85
C ASP A 116 24.77 -17.58 11.63
N HIS A 117 25.14 -18.09 10.46
CA HIS A 117 25.00 -17.42 9.18
C HIS A 117 24.70 -18.45 8.09
N LEU A 118 23.91 -18.04 7.11
CA LEU A 118 23.70 -18.77 5.86
C LEU A 118 24.30 -17.94 4.73
N GLU A 119 25.17 -18.54 3.93
CA GLU A 119 25.79 -17.86 2.78
C GLU A 119 25.50 -18.63 1.50
N PHE A 120 25.12 -17.90 0.45
CA PHE A 120 24.91 -18.46 -0.87
C PHE A 120 25.24 -17.42 -1.95
N SER A 121 25.38 -17.89 -3.18
CA SER A 121 25.69 -17.04 -4.33
C SER A 121 24.59 -17.04 -5.38
N ALA A 122 24.47 -15.92 -6.11
CA ALA A 122 23.53 -15.75 -7.20
C ALA A 122 24.16 -14.96 -8.35
N GLY A 123 23.82 -15.30 -9.59
CA GLY A 123 24.28 -14.54 -10.77
C GLY A 123 23.55 -13.21 -10.95
N ARG A 124 22.36 -13.07 -10.36
CA ARG A 124 21.50 -11.89 -10.46
C ARG A 124 20.87 -11.62 -9.10
N LEU A 125 20.74 -10.34 -8.75
CA LEU A 125 20.19 -9.91 -7.48
C LEU A 125 18.98 -9.01 -7.69
N LEU A 126 17.82 -9.45 -7.19
CA LEU A 126 16.65 -8.61 -7.04
C LEU A 126 16.54 -8.19 -5.57
N VAL A 127 16.54 -6.89 -5.28
CA VAL A 127 16.62 -6.40 -3.90
C VAL A 127 15.58 -5.31 -3.64
N SER A 128 14.86 -5.41 -2.53
CA SER A 128 13.95 -4.35 -2.09
C SER A 128 14.71 -3.09 -1.72
N GLN A 129 14.14 -1.93 -2.03
CA GLN A 129 14.66 -0.61 -1.68
C GLN A 129 15.02 -0.47 -0.20
N GLN A 130 14.36 -1.21 0.71
CA GLN A 130 14.69 -1.20 2.14
C GLN A 130 16.12 -1.70 2.47
N TYR A 131 16.74 -2.46 1.56
CA TYR A 131 18.11 -2.95 1.70
C TYR A 131 19.12 -2.12 0.89
N LEU A 132 18.74 -0.92 0.45
CA LEU A 132 19.62 0.01 -0.27
C LEU A 132 20.95 0.26 0.47
N SER A 133 20.91 0.45 1.78
CA SER A 133 22.12 0.70 2.58
C SER A 133 23.07 -0.49 2.62
N LEU A 134 22.58 -1.72 2.42
CA LEU A 134 23.43 -2.90 2.29
C LEU A 134 24.00 -3.07 0.88
N LEU A 135 23.24 -2.65 -0.14
CA LEU A 135 23.67 -2.69 -1.53
C LEU A 135 24.68 -1.56 -1.85
N LEU A 136 24.45 -0.38 -1.28
CA LEU A 136 25.11 0.89 -1.59
C LEU A 136 25.52 1.60 -0.29
N PRO A 137 26.46 1.05 0.50
CA PRO A 137 26.80 1.58 1.82
C PRO A 137 27.42 2.98 1.78
N ASP A 138 28.10 3.32 0.67
CA ASP A 138 28.81 4.60 0.52
C ASP A 138 27.92 5.73 -0.03
N ILE A 139 26.65 5.44 -0.34
CA ILE A 139 25.74 6.41 -0.96
C ILE A 139 24.80 6.97 0.09
N SER A 140 24.68 8.30 0.12
CA SER A 140 23.69 8.98 0.96
C SER A 140 22.28 8.48 0.64
N PRO A 141 21.41 8.31 1.65
CA PRO A 141 20.05 7.86 1.41
C PRO A 141 19.35 8.80 0.41
N PRO A 142 18.59 8.24 -0.55
CA PRO A 142 17.90 9.07 -1.54
C PRO A 142 16.91 10.01 -0.85
N PRO A 143 16.67 11.20 -1.44
CA PRO A 143 15.71 12.15 -0.89
C PRO A 143 14.31 11.53 -0.82
N THR A 144 13.54 11.97 0.19
CA THR A 144 12.13 11.57 0.32
C THR A 144 11.33 12.26 -0.79
N ALA A 145 10.62 11.47 -1.60
CA ALA A 145 9.74 11.95 -2.65
C ALA A 145 8.50 12.62 -2.06
N TYR A 146 7.88 11.97 -1.07
CA TYR A 146 6.77 12.47 -0.27
C TYR A 146 6.55 11.57 0.96
N THR A 147 5.67 11.99 1.86
CA THR A 147 5.29 11.22 3.04
C THR A 147 3.82 10.81 2.96
N ILE A 148 3.50 9.58 3.36
CA ILE A 148 2.11 9.13 3.54
C ILE A 148 1.79 9.21 5.02
N SER A 149 0.80 10.03 5.38
CA SER A 149 0.21 10.04 6.71
C SER A 149 -0.79 8.91 6.82
N ARG A 150 -0.65 8.06 7.83
CA ARG A 150 -1.54 6.92 8.07
C ARG A 150 -2.09 6.93 9.48
N ALA A 151 -3.32 6.45 9.61
CA ALA A 151 -3.88 6.07 10.89
C ALA A 151 -4.54 4.69 10.80
N ILE A 152 -4.42 3.92 11.86
CA ILE A 152 -5.17 2.70 12.08
C ILE A 152 -6.00 2.94 13.34
N ALA A 153 -7.32 2.80 13.24
CA ALA A 153 -8.21 2.89 14.39
C ALA A 153 -9.09 1.64 14.48
N ILE A 154 -9.26 1.13 15.69
CA ILE A 154 -10.13 0.00 16.01
C ILE A 154 -11.35 0.57 16.73
N VAL A 155 -12.53 0.27 16.20
CA VAL A 155 -13.81 0.70 16.77
C VAL A 155 -14.68 -0.51 17.08
N GLY A 156 -15.50 -0.40 18.12
CA GLY A 156 -16.51 -1.41 18.42
C GLY A 156 -17.67 -1.40 17.40
N ARG A 157 -18.49 -2.45 17.42
CA ARG A 157 -19.62 -2.71 16.50
C ARG A 157 -20.59 -1.55 16.30
N SER A 158 -20.80 -0.72 17.32
CA SER A 158 -21.69 0.45 17.26
C SER A 158 -21.03 1.71 16.71
N GLY A 159 -19.71 1.69 16.49
CA GLY A 159 -18.93 2.87 16.09
C GLY A 159 -19.24 3.42 14.71
N LEU A 160 -19.87 2.63 13.85
CA LEU A 160 -20.26 3.01 12.48
C LEU A 160 -21.70 2.56 12.15
N ASP A 161 -22.56 2.48 13.16
CA ASP A 161 -23.93 1.96 13.04
C ASP A 161 -24.79 2.75 12.05
N LYS A 162 -24.65 4.08 11.97
CA LYS A 162 -25.39 4.92 11.03
C LYS A 162 -24.97 4.69 9.59
N LEU A 163 -23.68 4.42 9.35
CA LEU A 163 -23.17 4.11 8.01
C LEU A 163 -23.78 2.79 7.49
N ASN A 164 -23.94 1.83 8.40
CA ASN A 164 -24.57 0.54 8.10
C ASN A 164 -26.09 0.63 7.91
N GLN A 165 -26.75 1.65 8.48
CA GLN A 165 -28.20 1.85 8.36
C GLN A 165 -28.63 2.45 7.02
N LEU A 166 -27.75 3.17 6.31
CA LEU A 166 -28.02 3.76 5.00
C LEU A 166 -28.38 2.73 3.90
N GLY A 167 -28.23 1.43 4.17
CA GLY A 167 -28.52 0.34 3.23
C GLY A 167 -29.62 -0.65 3.63
N LYS A 168 -30.43 -0.39 4.67
CA LYS A 168 -31.46 -1.35 5.12
C LYS A 168 -32.65 -1.42 4.14
N VAL A 169 -32.67 -2.49 3.33
CA VAL A 169 -33.90 -3.14 2.85
C VAL A 169 -34.19 -4.28 3.84
N GLU A 170 -35.43 -4.40 4.31
CA GLU A 170 -35.88 -5.19 5.48
C GLU A 170 -35.55 -6.72 5.48
N THR A 171 -34.92 -7.25 4.44
CA THR A 171 -34.71 -8.71 4.26
C THR A 171 -33.26 -9.17 4.16
N ALA A 172 -32.27 -8.28 4.27
CA ALA A 172 -30.85 -8.65 4.22
C ALA A 172 -30.21 -8.58 5.60
N GLU A 173 -29.65 -9.70 6.07
CA GLU A 173 -28.73 -9.73 7.21
C GLU A 173 -27.64 -8.66 7.00
N PRO A 174 -27.34 -7.81 8.00
CA PRO A 174 -26.29 -6.79 7.89
C PRO A 174 -24.93 -7.48 7.95
N ARG A 175 -24.52 -8.08 6.84
CA ARG A 175 -23.23 -8.76 6.65
C ARG A 175 -22.22 -7.79 6.01
N GLY A 176 -21.07 -7.65 6.65
CA GLY A 176 -19.82 -7.15 6.05
C GLY A 176 -19.80 -5.68 5.66
N SER A 177 -19.78 -4.80 6.66
CA SER A 177 -19.75 -3.33 6.55
C SER A 177 -18.43 -2.75 6.01
N HIS A 178 -17.93 -3.27 4.91
CA HIS A 178 -16.78 -2.65 4.23
C HIS A 178 -17.23 -1.36 3.57
N ALA A 179 -16.46 -0.30 3.74
CA ALA A 179 -16.77 0.98 3.12
C ALA A 179 -15.49 1.73 2.80
N LEU A 180 -15.52 2.50 1.71
CA LEU A 180 -14.50 3.48 1.40
C LEU A 180 -15.15 4.86 1.49
N VAL A 181 -14.74 5.65 2.47
CA VAL A 181 -15.19 7.02 2.65
C VAL A 181 -14.09 7.94 2.18
N VAL A 182 -14.43 8.89 1.32
CA VAL A 182 -13.48 9.87 0.79
C VAL A 182 -13.82 11.24 1.34
N PHE A 183 -12.85 11.86 2.01
CA PHE A 183 -12.90 13.24 2.46
C PHE A 183 -12.21 14.10 1.41
N PRO A 184 -12.94 14.86 0.59
CA PRO A 184 -12.33 15.77 -0.38
C PRO A 184 -11.58 16.89 0.37
N PRO A 185 -10.58 17.52 -0.27
CA PRO A 185 -9.88 18.64 0.35
C PRO A 185 -10.84 19.82 0.56
N GLU A 186 -10.84 20.40 1.76
CA GLU A 186 -11.74 21.49 2.14
C GLU A 186 -11.22 22.86 1.66
N GLU A 187 -12.07 23.63 0.98
CA GLU A 187 -11.73 25.00 0.60
C GLU A 187 -11.53 25.89 1.84
N GLY A 188 -10.40 26.60 1.88
CA GLY A 188 -10.08 27.55 2.96
C GLY A 188 -9.33 26.94 4.14
N CYS A 189 -9.14 25.62 4.18
CA CYS A 189 -8.15 25.00 5.06
C CYS A 189 -6.75 25.14 4.44
N ALA A 190 -5.73 25.39 5.27
CA ALA A 190 -4.34 25.46 4.80
C ALA A 190 -3.82 24.10 4.28
N ASP A 191 -4.38 23.00 4.81
CA ASP A 191 -4.07 21.63 4.40
C ASP A 191 -5.17 21.08 3.48
N ARG A 192 -5.08 21.41 2.20
CA ARG A 192 -6.04 20.99 1.16
C ARG A 192 -5.73 19.60 0.63
N ARG A 193 -5.81 18.54 1.45
CA ARG A 193 -5.45 17.18 1.02
C ARG A 193 -6.63 16.21 1.11
N PRO A 194 -6.86 15.34 0.11
CA PRO A 194 -7.86 14.30 0.20
C PRO A 194 -7.44 13.25 1.24
N VAL A 195 -8.38 12.84 2.10
CA VAL A 195 -8.18 11.72 3.02
C VAL A 195 -9.08 10.57 2.62
N HIS A 196 -8.49 9.39 2.48
CA HIS A 196 -9.24 8.15 2.22
C HIS A 196 -9.35 7.35 3.51
N ALA A 197 -10.56 6.89 3.82
CA ALA A 197 -10.85 6.01 4.93
C ALA A 197 -11.37 4.67 4.41
N LEU A 198 -10.55 3.63 4.50
CA LEU A 198 -10.96 2.25 4.23
C LEU A 198 -11.41 1.61 5.53
N ILE A 199 -12.70 1.26 5.60
CA ILE A 199 -13.34 0.58 6.72
C ILE A 199 -13.40 -0.91 6.39
N VAL A 200 -12.89 -1.71 7.32
CA VAL A 200 -12.82 -3.17 7.22
C VAL A 200 -13.60 -3.76 8.39
N GLY A 201 -14.69 -4.47 8.07
CA GLY A 201 -15.50 -5.18 9.06
C GLY A 201 -15.06 -6.62 9.30
N PRO A 202 -15.72 -7.32 10.23
CA PRO A 202 -15.33 -8.66 10.67
C PRO A 202 -15.41 -9.74 9.59
N ASP A 203 -16.30 -9.57 8.60
CA ASP A 203 -16.48 -10.52 7.51
C ASP A 203 -15.23 -10.65 6.61
N SER A 204 -14.28 -9.70 6.67
CA SER A 204 -12.99 -9.91 6.01
C SER A 204 -12.09 -10.90 6.73
N GLY A 205 -12.40 -11.32 7.96
CA GLY A 205 -11.49 -12.10 8.80
C GLY A 205 -10.27 -11.31 9.29
N SER A 206 -10.26 -9.97 9.16
CA SER A 206 -9.14 -9.12 9.61
C SER A 206 -9.29 -8.60 11.04
N CYS A 207 -10.46 -8.74 11.66
CA CYS A 207 -10.75 -8.30 13.02
C CYS A 207 -11.81 -9.20 13.70
N PRO A 208 -11.93 -9.15 15.05
CA PRO A 208 -12.98 -9.86 15.79
C PRO A 208 -14.41 -9.45 15.39
N GLU A 209 -15.39 -10.31 15.67
CA GLU A 209 -16.81 -10.15 15.24
C GLU A 209 -17.49 -8.85 15.70
N ASP A 210 -17.02 -8.25 16.81
CA ASP A 210 -17.58 -7.05 17.42
C ASP A 210 -16.73 -5.80 17.18
N GLU A 211 -15.76 -5.87 16.26
CA GLU A 211 -14.86 -4.77 15.93
C GLU A 211 -14.85 -4.45 14.43
N GLN A 212 -14.37 -3.25 14.12
CA GLN A 212 -14.08 -2.80 12.76
C GLN A 212 -12.76 -2.04 12.77
N ILE A 213 -12.00 -2.14 11.67
CA ILE A 213 -10.74 -1.42 11.49
C ILE A 213 -10.95 -0.28 10.50
N ILE A 214 -10.45 0.90 10.84
CA ILE A 214 -10.44 2.08 9.97
C ILE A 214 -8.99 2.38 9.60
N TYR A 215 -8.69 2.33 8.32
CA TYR A 215 -7.41 2.77 7.76
C TYR A 215 -7.58 4.15 7.12
N LEU A 216 -6.96 5.18 7.70
CA LEU A 216 -6.88 6.51 7.12
C LEU A 216 -5.56 6.68 6.36
N SER A 217 -5.60 7.33 5.20
CA SER A 217 -4.42 7.61 4.39
C SER A 217 -4.53 8.96 3.68
N SER A 218 -3.46 9.74 3.72
CA SER A 218 -3.30 11.01 3.00
C SER A 218 -1.85 11.22 2.57
N ILE A 219 -1.63 11.86 1.42
CA ILE A 219 -0.29 12.17 0.92
C ILE A 219 0.14 13.57 1.34
N ILE A 220 1.40 13.70 1.73
CA ILE A 220 2.09 14.92 2.10
C ILE A 220 3.23 15.14 1.10
N PRO A 221 3.05 15.99 0.07
CA PRO A 221 4.01 16.12 -1.03
C PRO A 221 5.37 16.67 -0.61
N ALA A 222 5.42 17.54 0.40
CA ALA A 222 6.66 18.09 0.91
C ALA A 222 7.07 17.34 2.19
N PRO A 223 8.23 16.67 2.23
CA PRO A 223 8.69 16.00 3.43
C PRO A 223 8.96 17.04 4.52
N ASP A 224 8.05 17.13 5.48
CA ASP A 224 8.27 17.85 6.73
C ASP A 224 8.57 16.81 7.82
N PRO A 225 9.84 16.69 8.27
CA PRO A 225 10.23 15.71 9.28
C PRO A 225 9.60 16.01 10.65
N THR A 226 9.02 17.19 10.84
CA THR A 226 8.33 17.60 12.06
C THR A 226 6.82 17.42 11.99
N PHE A 227 6.29 17.02 10.84
CA PHE A 227 4.85 16.84 10.65
C PHE A 227 4.34 15.64 11.46
N ASP A 228 3.44 15.93 12.39
CA ASP A 228 2.75 14.92 13.18
C ASP A 228 1.47 14.45 12.44
N PRO A 229 1.39 13.18 12.02
CA PRO A 229 0.20 12.65 11.32
C PRO A 229 -1.09 12.81 12.13
N THR A 230 -0.99 12.88 13.46
CA THR A 230 -2.12 13.06 14.37
C THR A 230 -2.84 14.38 14.10
N GLN A 231 -2.11 15.47 13.83
CA GLN A 231 -2.69 16.80 13.58
C GLN A 231 -3.64 16.83 12.38
N LEU A 232 -3.39 15.97 11.37
CA LEU A 232 -4.20 15.87 10.16
C LEU A 232 -5.31 14.83 10.29
N LEU A 233 -4.98 13.63 10.78
CA LEU A 233 -5.87 12.48 10.68
C LEU A 233 -6.80 12.33 11.88
N GLU A 234 -6.42 12.81 13.07
CA GLU A 234 -7.28 12.73 14.26
C GLU A 234 -8.57 13.54 14.09
N PRO A 235 -8.57 14.79 13.60
CA PRO A 235 -9.81 15.53 13.35
C PRO A 235 -10.73 14.85 12.32
N VAL A 236 -10.14 14.18 11.32
CA VAL A 236 -10.88 13.45 10.30
C VAL A 236 -11.50 12.18 10.87
N LEU A 237 -10.75 11.43 11.68
CA LEU A 237 -11.26 10.27 12.43
C LEU A 237 -12.43 10.70 13.32
N ASP A 238 -12.26 11.76 14.11
CA ASP A 238 -13.28 12.29 15.00
C ASP A 238 -14.56 12.67 14.25
N ARG A 239 -14.41 13.34 13.10
CA ARG A 239 -15.52 13.72 12.23
C ARG A 239 -16.23 12.49 11.68
N LEU A 240 -15.49 11.48 11.22
CA LEU A 240 -16.04 10.21 10.75
C LEU A 240 -16.87 9.55 11.85
N LEU A 241 -16.32 9.38 13.05
CA LEU A 241 -17.00 8.73 14.18
C LEU A 241 -18.25 9.49 14.60
N ARG A 242 -18.20 10.82 14.75
CA ARG A 242 -19.38 11.62 15.12
C ARG A 242 -20.50 11.53 14.08
N SER A 243 -20.14 11.39 12.81
CA SER A 243 -21.10 11.33 11.70
C SER A 243 -21.69 9.92 11.53
N ALA A 244 -20.87 8.89 11.73
CA ALA A 244 -21.21 7.50 11.46
C ALA A 244 -21.68 6.71 12.69
N SER A 245 -21.51 7.25 13.91
CA SER A 245 -21.90 6.62 15.18
C SER A 245 -23.10 7.33 15.81
N SER A 246 -23.98 6.56 16.47
CA SER A 246 -24.98 7.08 17.42
C SER A 246 -24.40 7.39 18.80
N SER A 247 -23.28 6.77 19.15
CA SER A 247 -22.53 6.97 20.40
C SER A 247 -21.39 7.98 20.24
N ALA A 248 -20.91 8.53 21.35
CA ALA A 248 -19.78 9.47 21.32
C ALA A 248 -18.48 8.77 20.86
N PRO A 249 -17.55 9.46 20.17
CA PRO A 249 -16.28 8.87 19.71
C PRO A 249 -15.49 8.13 20.79
N GLN A 250 -15.46 8.68 22.01
CA GLN A 250 -14.76 8.11 23.16
C GLN A 250 -15.35 6.78 23.65
N GLU A 251 -16.63 6.52 23.36
CA GLU A 251 -17.31 5.27 23.76
C GLU A 251 -17.07 4.14 22.76
N VAL A 252 -16.76 4.48 21.51
CA VAL A 252 -16.66 3.52 20.40
C VAL A 252 -15.23 3.24 19.96
N LEU A 253 -14.33 4.22 20.10
CA LEU A 253 -12.92 4.08 19.77
C LEU A 253 -12.21 3.23 20.83
N ARG A 254 -11.63 2.10 20.41
CA ARG A 254 -10.90 1.18 21.29
C ARG A 254 -9.42 1.49 21.32
N SER A 255 -8.85 1.75 20.14
CA SER A 255 -7.44 2.06 19.97
C SER A 255 -7.23 2.83 18.68
N SER A 256 -6.22 3.69 18.64
CA SER A 256 -5.76 4.35 17.43
C SER A 256 -4.24 4.47 17.44
N THR A 257 -3.64 4.46 16.26
CA THR A 257 -2.22 4.71 16.05
C THR A 257 -2.05 5.51 14.78
N PHE A 258 -1.21 6.55 14.85
CA PHE A 258 -0.89 7.45 13.76
C PHE A 258 0.59 7.33 13.44
N TYR A 259 0.94 7.25 12.16
CA TYR A 259 2.34 7.15 11.75
C TYR A 259 2.57 7.71 10.35
N SER A 260 3.80 8.14 10.12
CA SER A 260 4.28 8.63 8.83
C SER A 260 5.07 7.53 8.12
N GLN A 261 4.76 7.28 6.86
CA GLN A 261 5.54 6.42 5.98
C GLN A 261 6.25 7.29 4.94
N CYS A 262 7.58 7.38 5.03
CA CYS A 262 8.38 8.09 4.02
C CYS A 262 8.52 7.24 2.76
N VAL A 263 8.32 7.87 1.60
CA VAL A 263 8.56 7.24 0.29
C VAL A 263 9.81 7.86 -0.33
N PRO A 264 10.95 7.14 -0.38
CA PRO A 264 12.17 7.65 -0.99
C PRO A 264 12.18 7.50 -2.51
N HIS A 265 12.87 8.41 -3.20
CA HIS A 265 13.25 8.18 -4.59
C HIS A 265 14.17 6.96 -4.72
N LEU A 266 14.18 6.35 -5.90
CA LEU A 266 15.24 5.40 -6.24
C LEU A 266 16.55 6.14 -6.51
N PRO A 267 17.71 5.54 -6.19
CA PRO A 267 18.98 6.13 -6.57
C PRO A 267 19.12 6.13 -8.11
N PRO A 268 19.98 7.00 -8.68
CA PRO A 268 20.19 7.02 -10.13
C PRO A 268 20.64 5.65 -10.65
N PRO A 269 20.19 5.20 -11.84
CA PRO A 269 20.56 3.89 -12.39
C PRO A 269 22.08 3.66 -12.49
N SER A 270 22.86 4.73 -12.72
CA SER A 270 24.32 4.69 -12.77
C SER A 270 25.01 4.25 -11.48
N THR A 271 24.30 4.34 -10.35
CA THR A 271 24.82 3.95 -9.04
C THR A 271 24.53 2.49 -8.70
N THR A 272 23.60 1.85 -9.42
CA THR A 272 23.20 0.48 -9.13
C THR A 272 24.25 -0.49 -9.69
N PRO A 273 24.77 -1.45 -8.90
CA PRO A 273 25.79 -2.37 -9.37
C PRO A 273 25.26 -3.27 -10.49
N SER A 274 26.15 -3.77 -11.35
CA SER A 274 25.75 -4.64 -12.47
C SER A 274 25.06 -5.91 -11.99
N ALA A 275 24.16 -6.46 -12.81
CA ALA A 275 23.37 -7.64 -12.49
C ALA A 275 22.58 -7.53 -11.17
N SER A 276 22.19 -6.31 -10.80
CA SER A 276 21.26 -6.05 -9.70
C SER A 276 20.13 -5.13 -10.11
N TRP A 277 18.96 -5.32 -9.50
CA TRP A 277 17.78 -4.51 -9.73
C TRP A 277 17.12 -4.19 -8.40
N ILE A 278 16.75 -2.92 -8.24
CA ILE A 278 16.13 -2.41 -7.03
C ILE A 278 14.61 -2.40 -7.23
N VAL A 279 13.90 -3.08 -6.36
CA VAL A 279 12.43 -3.09 -6.32
C VAL A 279 11.98 -1.95 -5.41
N PRO A 280 11.35 -0.88 -5.96
CA PRO A 280 10.83 0.20 -5.14
C PRO A 280 9.77 -0.32 -4.18
N SER A 281 9.76 0.20 -2.95
CA SER A 281 8.74 -0.20 -1.95
C SER A 281 7.40 0.48 -2.20
N TRP A 282 7.40 1.61 -2.92
CA TRP A 282 6.22 2.43 -3.21
C TRP A 282 6.51 3.34 -4.42
N PRO A 283 5.49 3.77 -5.22
CA PRO A 283 5.69 4.70 -6.34
C PRO A 283 6.27 6.03 -5.91
N ALA A 284 7.30 6.52 -6.61
CA ALA A 284 7.84 7.87 -6.38
C ALA A 284 6.89 8.98 -6.86
N GLU A 285 5.96 8.67 -7.76
CA GLU A 285 4.92 9.60 -8.22
C GLU A 285 3.71 9.59 -7.26
N PRO A 286 3.38 10.72 -6.60
CA PRO A 286 2.24 10.82 -5.68
C PRO A 286 0.89 10.43 -6.30
N GLU A 287 0.70 10.72 -7.60
CA GLU A 287 -0.54 10.38 -8.31
C GLU A 287 -0.79 8.87 -8.37
N ARG A 288 0.28 8.07 -8.33
CA ARG A 288 0.23 6.60 -8.38
C ARG A 288 0.06 5.92 -7.02
N SER A 289 -0.08 6.72 -5.97
CA SER A 289 0.11 6.27 -4.58
C SER A 289 -1.20 6.08 -3.82
N GLY A 290 -2.33 6.28 -4.49
CA GLY A 290 -3.66 6.02 -3.94
C GLY A 290 -3.91 4.53 -3.68
N LEU A 291 -4.90 4.22 -2.83
CA LEU A 291 -5.18 2.86 -2.37
C LEU A 291 -5.42 1.83 -3.49
N ALA A 292 -6.08 2.23 -4.58
CA ALA A 292 -6.31 1.36 -5.73
C ALA A 292 -5.12 1.36 -6.71
N GLU A 293 -4.59 2.56 -6.99
CA GLU A 293 -3.58 2.79 -8.02
C GLU A 293 -2.21 2.16 -7.66
N VAL A 294 -1.87 2.10 -6.37
CA VAL A 294 -0.61 1.46 -5.93
C VAL A 294 -0.54 -0.02 -6.31
N VAL A 295 -1.68 -0.69 -6.39
CA VAL A 295 -1.77 -2.11 -6.77
C VAL A 295 -1.47 -2.28 -8.26
N GLU A 296 -2.07 -1.43 -9.10
CA GLU A 296 -1.81 -1.41 -10.54
C GLU A 296 -0.34 -1.09 -10.82
N TRP A 297 0.20 -0.08 -10.14
CA TRP A 297 1.62 0.27 -10.19
C TRP A 297 2.53 -0.90 -9.80
N ALA A 298 2.19 -1.65 -8.74
CA ALA A 298 3.00 -2.78 -8.28
C ALA A 298 3.02 -3.90 -9.34
N ALA A 299 1.87 -4.20 -9.95
CA ALA A 299 1.76 -5.20 -11.01
C ALA A 299 2.55 -4.81 -12.26
N GLU A 300 2.41 -3.57 -12.73
CA GLU A 300 3.18 -3.04 -13.87
C GLU A 300 4.69 -3.03 -13.60
N THR A 301 5.09 -2.63 -12.39
CA THR A 301 6.50 -2.61 -11.98
C THR A 301 7.08 -4.02 -12.00
N ALA A 302 6.36 -5.01 -11.48
CA ALA A 302 6.77 -6.41 -11.51
C ALA A 302 6.86 -6.95 -12.95
N GLU A 303 5.89 -6.64 -13.81
CA GLU A 303 5.90 -7.07 -15.22
C GLU A 303 7.08 -6.46 -15.99
N ASN A 304 7.30 -5.16 -15.84
CA ASN A 304 8.41 -4.46 -16.51
C ASN A 304 9.76 -5.02 -16.07
N LEU A 305 9.91 -5.30 -14.77
CA LEU A 305 11.11 -5.89 -14.22
C LEU A 305 11.33 -7.33 -14.72
N ALA A 306 10.28 -8.14 -14.80
CA ALA A 306 10.34 -9.47 -15.38
C ALA A 306 10.81 -9.43 -16.85
N LYS A 307 10.27 -8.50 -17.66
CA LYS A 307 10.70 -8.29 -19.06
C LYS A 307 12.18 -7.92 -19.15
N GLN A 308 12.67 -7.03 -18.29
CA GLN A 308 14.10 -6.64 -18.23
C GLN A 308 15.01 -7.81 -17.85
N LEU A 309 14.57 -8.67 -16.93
CA LEU A 309 15.33 -9.86 -16.53
C LEU A 309 15.42 -10.88 -17.67
N VAL A 310 14.37 -11.04 -18.47
CA VAL A 310 14.39 -11.95 -19.63
C VAL A 310 15.25 -11.41 -20.77
N SER A 311 15.15 -10.11 -21.09
CA SER A 311 15.94 -9.52 -22.18
C SER A 311 17.45 -9.54 -21.91
N THR A 312 17.85 -9.44 -20.64
CA THR A 312 19.26 -9.54 -20.24
C THR A 312 19.81 -10.98 -20.22
N SER A 313 18.96 -12.02 -20.26
CA SER A 313 19.44 -13.42 -20.43
C SER A 313 19.80 -13.77 -21.87
N ASP A 314 19.09 -13.19 -22.84
CA ASP A 314 19.36 -13.51 -24.26
C ASP A 314 20.66 -12.88 -24.75
N SER A 315 21.09 -11.76 -24.16
CA SER A 315 22.36 -11.09 -24.51
C SER A 315 23.61 -11.70 -23.87
N SER A 316 23.48 -12.72 -23.01
CA SER A 316 24.63 -13.42 -22.38
C SER A 316 24.94 -14.78 -23.02
N LEU A 317 24.23 -15.13 -24.10
CA LEU A 317 24.37 -16.39 -24.87
C LEU A 317 24.98 -16.19 -26.27
N GLU A 318 25.40 -14.96 -26.62
CA GLU A 318 26.20 -14.66 -27.84
C GLU A 318 27.67 -14.41 -27.51
#